data_AF-A0A0D7KS87-F1
#
_entry.id   AF-A0A0D7KS87-F1
#
_cell.length_a   1.000
_cell.length_b   1.000
_cell.length_c   1.000
_cell.angle_alpha   90.00
_cell.angle_beta   90.00
_cell.angle_gamma   90.00
#
_symmetry.space_group_name_H-M   'P 1'
#
loop_
_entity.id
_entity.type
_entity.pdbx_description
1 polymer ?
#
loop_
_entity_poly.entity_id
_entity_poly.type
_entity_poly.pdbx_seq_one_letter_code
_entity_poly.pdbx_strand_id
1 'polypeptide(L)'
;MGQRLESLRRYVSPALLAAAGVFTITCIALFVPPYIGMADNGDYFRILYSNGLYFNAPDYYSQYFGYFIKEYGIFQYYNENAATLFSSQSIFIKAAIWLNQLFNPDVFDIRFQAAIFVVLYIVAVYLLVESLTWKVASKYAYPISIIAIFLFGDTAYTAYFNSFFGESIVFIMLIFVFASGLLIYRNRYNDYVMMSVLLASGLLLTTSKQQNAPLGIILGIFGIFLIFIRKGRTFRALMSSTLVLLLLAGIGTYTLIPKEFVNINQYHAMTRGILMGSDDPESTLEQFNMDKQYAILNKSIYYELYTTVDVDSEILENQFYNKYGFVSILGYYVTHPSKAIDMLDLAAKSAFKIRPPAMGNYEISVGKPFRAQTTFFSGYSILKAKMAPKTFGFVILWIVLVAGLYMPSFVAAARAKQIRRMIRFSFIFIMILMGLSGIAVSIIGAGDADLAKHEFVFTAVFDLVTFVTVSDAIRRRLWSRQDEDSALLTSDASTHAHEGAKVVM
;
A
#
# COMPACT_ATOMS: atom_id res chain seq x y z
N MET A 1 -17.98 31.40 13.13
CA MET A 1 -17.61 29.96 13.04
C MET A 1 -16.20 29.67 13.56
N GLY A 2 -15.17 30.47 13.23
CA GLY A 2 -13.77 30.24 13.64
C GLY A 2 -13.53 30.14 15.16
N GLN A 3 -14.04 31.08 15.96
CA GLN A 3 -13.85 31.09 17.42
C GLN A 3 -14.43 29.83 18.13
N ARG A 4 -15.56 29.29 17.64
CA ARG A 4 -16.14 28.04 18.18
C ARG A 4 -15.25 26.82 17.88
N LEU A 5 -14.65 26.75 16.69
CA LEU A 5 -13.73 25.67 16.32
C LEU A 5 -12.39 25.74 17.07
N GLU A 6 -11.93 26.94 17.43
CA GLU A 6 -10.75 27.11 18.28
C GLU A 6 -11.00 26.69 19.73
N SER A 7 -12.20 26.96 20.26
CA SER A 7 -12.62 26.43 21.56
C SER A 7 -12.68 24.89 21.54
N LEU A 8 -13.24 24.28 20.48
CA LEU A 8 -13.30 22.82 20.31
C LEU A 8 -11.91 22.17 20.29
N ARG A 9 -10.91 22.84 19.68
CA ARG A 9 -9.53 22.35 19.60
C ARG A 9 -8.87 22.15 20.96
N ARG A 10 -9.35 22.82 22.02
CA ARG A 10 -8.85 22.62 23.39
C ARG A 10 -9.22 21.25 23.94
N TYR A 11 -10.27 20.61 23.41
CA TYR A 11 -10.78 19.32 23.88
C TYR A 11 -10.46 18.19 22.89
N VAL A 12 -10.56 18.44 21.58
CA VAL A 12 -10.35 17.43 20.54
C VAL A 12 -9.44 17.99 19.45
N SER A 13 -8.26 17.39 19.28
CA SER A 13 -7.39 17.75 18.15
C SER A 13 -7.99 17.25 16.82
N PRO A 14 -7.74 17.92 15.69
CA PRO A 14 -8.21 17.45 14.39
C PRO A 14 -7.75 16.02 14.07
N ALA A 15 -6.49 15.70 14.41
CA ALA A 15 -5.95 14.35 14.28
C ALA A 15 -6.69 13.32 15.15
N LEU A 16 -7.04 13.68 16.40
CA LEU A 16 -7.82 12.83 17.29
C LEU A 16 -9.25 12.62 16.77
N LEU A 17 -9.89 13.67 16.23
CA LEU A 17 -11.21 13.54 15.61
C LEU A 17 -11.18 12.55 14.45
N ALA A 18 -10.19 12.66 13.56
CA ALA A 18 -10.06 11.74 12.43
C ALA A 18 -9.83 10.30 12.90
N ALA A 19 -8.88 10.10 13.82
CA ALA A 19 -8.59 8.81 14.42
C ALA A 19 -9.81 8.18 15.09
N ALA A 20 -10.55 8.93 15.91
CA ALA A 20 -11.75 8.45 16.59
C ALA A 20 -12.91 8.15 15.63
N GLY A 21 -13.10 8.98 14.60
CA GLY A 21 -14.10 8.76 13.56
C GLY A 21 -13.83 7.49 12.77
N VAL A 22 -12.60 7.32 12.27
CA VAL A 22 -12.16 6.11 11.56
C VAL A 22 -12.26 4.88 12.47
N PHE A 23 -11.85 4.98 13.74
CA PHE A 23 -11.97 3.91 14.73
C PHE A 23 -13.42 3.45 14.87
N THR A 24 -14.35 4.39 15.08
CA THR A 24 -15.76 4.10 15.29
C THR A 24 -16.35 3.37 14.07
N ILE A 25 -16.14 3.90 12.87
CA ILE A 25 -16.64 3.30 11.63
C ILE A 25 -16.06 1.90 11.42
N THR A 26 -14.74 1.77 11.59
CA THR A 26 -14.04 0.49 11.41
C THR A 26 -14.49 -0.54 12.43
N CYS A 27 -14.70 -0.13 13.68
CA CYS A 27 -15.17 -1.04 14.72
C CYS A 27 -16.59 -1.54 14.44
N ILE A 28 -17.49 -0.65 13.98
CA ILE A 28 -18.83 -1.04 13.57
C ILE A 28 -18.75 -2.03 12.40
N ALA A 29 -17.92 -1.77 11.39
CA ALA A 29 -17.80 -2.65 10.23
C ALA A 29 -17.26 -4.05 10.58
N LEU A 30 -16.22 -4.13 11.42
CA LEU A 30 -15.45 -5.36 11.60
C LEU A 30 -15.90 -6.20 12.80
N PHE A 31 -16.52 -5.60 13.82
CA PHE A 31 -16.85 -6.27 15.09
C PHE A 31 -18.34 -6.25 15.46
N VAL A 32 -19.21 -5.64 14.66
CA VAL A 32 -20.65 -5.66 14.87
C VAL A 32 -21.34 -6.42 13.73
N PRO A 33 -22.21 -7.41 14.00
CA PRO A 33 -22.95 -8.11 12.96
C PRO A 33 -23.79 -7.16 12.08
N PRO A 34 -23.84 -7.39 10.75
CA PRO A 34 -23.13 -8.42 10.00
C PRO A 34 -21.63 -8.11 9.89
N TYR A 35 -20.78 -9.07 10.28
CA TYR A 35 -19.32 -8.87 10.24
C TYR A 35 -18.85 -8.72 8.79
N ILE A 36 -18.03 -7.70 8.55
CA ILE A 36 -17.49 -7.41 7.23
C ILE A 36 -16.04 -7.91 7.17
N GLY A 37 -15.73 -8.71 6.17
CA GLY A 37 -14.37 -9.12 5.83
C GLY A 37 -14.19 -9.28 4.32
N MET A 38 -13.11 -9.93 3.89
CA MET A 38 -12.92 -10.29 2.48
C MET A 38 -13.03 -11.80 2.31
N ALA A 39 -13.76 -12.23 1.28
CA ALA A 39 -13.76 -13.63 0.86
C ALA A 39 -12.38 -14.06 0.36
N ASP A 40 -11.99 -15.31 0.60
CA ASP A 40 -10.80 -15.87 -0.03
C ASP A 40 -11.01 -15.98 -1.53
N ASN A 41 -9.93 -15.75 -2.27
CA ASN A 41 -9.91 -15.78 -3.72
C ASN A 41 -8.87 -16.79 -4.25
N GLY A 42 -8.26 -17.57 -3.36
CA GLY A 42 -7.22 -18.55 -3.68
C GLY A 42 -5.89 -18.27 -3.07
N ASP A 43 -5.72 -17.16 -2.37
CA ASP A 43 -4.41 -16.76 -1.87
C ASP A 43 -4.21 -17.07 -0.40
N TYR A 44 -5.27 -17.34 0.36
CA TYR A 44 -5.13 -17.53 1.81
C TYR A 44 -4.22 -18.70 2.15
N PHE A 45 -4.26 -19.79 1.39
CA PHE A 45 -3.44 -20.98 1.65
C PHE A 45 -1.94 -20.66 1.77
N ARG A 46 -1.48 -19.63 1.04
CA ARG A 46 -0.07 -19.19 0.99
C ARG A 46 0.45 -18.75 2.36
N ILE A 47 -0.41 -18.21 3.21
CA ILE A 47 -0.04 -17.68 4.53
C ILE A 47 -0.73 -18.41 5.68
N LEU A 48 -1.89 -19.02 5.43
CA LEU A 48 -2.70 -19.72 6.42
C LEU A 48 -1.93 -20.91 7.01
N TYR A 49 -1.51 -21.84 6.15
CA TYR A 49 -0.87 -23.08 6.57
C TYR A 49 0.48 -22.81 7.23
N SER A 50 1.31 -21.91 6.69
CA SER A 50 2.61 -21.56 7.28
C SER A 50 2.51 -20.93 8.68
N ASN A 51 1.34 -20.40 9.05
CA ASN A 51 1.06 -19.86 10.38
C ASN A 51 0.34 -20.83 11.32
N GLY A 52 0.18 -22.10 10.95
CA GLY A 52 -0.43 -23.10 11.81
C GLY A 52 -1.97 -23.07 11.80
N LEU A 53 -2.57 -22.51 10.75
CA LEU A 53 -4.02 -22.44 10.57
C LEU A 53 -4.47 -23.29 9.38
N TYR A 54 -5.71 -23.79 9.41
CA TYR A 54 -6.33 -24.51 8.30
C TYR A 54 -7.81 -24.14 8.11
N PHE A 55 -8.35 -24.44 6.93
CA PHE A 55 -9.77 -24.21 6.65
C PHE A 55 -10.65 -25.21 7.41
N ASN A 56 -11.50 -24.71 8.31
CA ASN A 56 -12.37 -25.54 9.16
C ASN A 56 -13.81 -25.66 8.61
N ALA A 57 -14.00 -25.44 7.30
CA ALA A 57 -15.31 -25.46 6.66
C ALA A 57 -15.45 -26.70 5.74
N PRO A 58 -16.44 -27.58 5.96
CA PRO A 58 -16.65 -28.79 5.15
C PRO A 58 -16.90 -28.50 3.66
N ASP A 59 -17.49 -27.34 3.36
CA ASP A 59 -17.81 -26.88 2.01
C ASP A 59 -17.10 -25.56 1.69
N TYR A 60 -15.78 -25.53 1.93
CA TYR A 60 -14.96 -24.35 1.66
C TYR A 60 -14.98 -23.95 0.17
N TYR A 61 -14.96 -24.95 -0.72
CA TYR A 61 -14.89 -24.73 -2.16
C TYR A 61 -16.14 -24.01 -2.71
N SER A 62 -17.32 -24.21 -2.13
CA SER A 62 -18.53 -23.46 -2.54
C SER A 62 -18.57 -22.01 -2.04
N GLN A 63 -17.75 -21.68 -1.02
CA GLN A 63 -17.70 -20.35 -0.40
C GLN A 63 -16.62 -19.45 -1.00
N TYR A 64 -15.71 -20.05 -1.77
CA TYR A 64 -14.63 -19.40 -2.49
C TYR A 64 -15.13 -18.21 -3.33
N PHE A 65 -14.44 -17.06 -3.27
CA PHE A 65 -14.86 -15.74 -3.77
C PHE A 65 -16.17 -15.17 -3.19
N GLY A 66 -17.09 -16.03 -2.74
CA GLY A 66 -18.47 -15.68 -2.46
C GLY A 66 -18.70 -15.04 -1.11
N TYR A 67 -18.09 -15.61 -0.07
CA TYR A 67 -18.42 -15.31 1.32
C TYR A 67 -17.17 -15.13 2.18
N PHE A 68 -17.27 -14.21 3.14
CA PHE A 68 -16.28 -14.02 4.18
C PHE A 68 -16.37 -15.16 5.19
N ILE A 69 -15.21 -15.71 5.58
CA ILE A 69 -15.09 -16.74 6.60
C ILE A 69 -14.36 -16.14 7.80
N LYS A 70 -15.03 -16.23 8.96
CA LYS A 70 -14.55 -15.62 10.20
C LYS A 70 -13.68 -16.57 11.03
N GLU A 71 -13.94 -17.87 10.95
CA GLU A 71 -13.35 -18.89 11.82
C GLU A 71 -12.50 -19.89 11.03
N TYR A 72 -11.35 -20.24 11.62
CA TYR A 72 -10.35 -21.16 11.06
C TYR A 72 -9.89 -22.14 12.13
N GLY A 73 -9.42 -23.31 11.72
CA GLY A 73 -8.89 -24.30 12.66
C GLY A 73 -7.42 -24.02 12.99
N ILE A 74 -7.02 -24.34 14.21
CA ILE A 74 -5.61 -24.27 14.65
C ILE A 74 -5.03 -25.69 14.61
N PHE A 75 -3.87 -25.88 13.95
CA PHE A 75 -3.19 -27.17 13.95
C PHE A 75 -2.74 -27.55 15.36
N GLN A 76 -3.15 -28.75 15.81
CA GLN A 76 -2.78 -29.31 17.12
C GLN A 76 -1.52 -30.19 17.07
N TYR A 77 -1.10 -30.58 15.86
CA TYR A 77 0.02 -31.49 15.62
C TYR A 77 1.04 -30.86 14.67
N TYR A 78 2.07 -31.62 14.32
CA TYR A 78 3.15 -31.18 13.43
C TYR A 78 2.60 -30.63 12.10
N ASN A 79 3.10 -29.47 11.72
CA ASN A 79 2.72 -28.77 10.49
C ASN A 79 3.85 -28.90 9.45
N GLU A 80 3.63 -29.74 8.45
CA GLU A 80 4.55 -29.96 7.34
C GLU A 80 4.73 -28.71 6.44
N ASN A 81 3.78 -27.78 6.47
CA ASN A 81 3.77 -26.57 5.64
C ASN A 81 4.36 -25.33 6.34
N ALA A 82 5.00 -25.49 7.50
CA ALA A 82 5.46 -24.37 8.34
C ALA A 82 6.52 -23.46 7.69
N ALA A 83 7.24 -23.92 6.66
CA ALA A 83 8.37 -23.21 6.04
C ALA A 83 8.10 -22.69 4.62
N THR A 84 6.86 -22.71 4.13
CA THR A 84 6.57 -22.51 2.70
C THR A 84 6.74 -21.06 2.22
N LEU A 85 6.49 -20.05 3.05
CA LEU A 85 6.55 -18.63 2.66
C LEU A 85 6.97 -17.70 3.82
N PHE A 86 7.98 -16.86 3.58
CA PHE A 86 8.40 -15.82 4.50
C PHE A 86 7.65 -14.51 4.24
N SER A 87 6.91 -14.03 5.24
CA SER A 87 6.23 -12.74 5.21
C SER A 87 6.21 -12.10 6.59
N SER A 88 6.38 -10.78 6.66
CA SER A 88 6.17 -10.01 7.89
C SER A 88 4.73 -10.09 8.40
N GLN A 89 3.76 -10.48 7.55
CA GLN A 89 2.38 -10.71 7.94
C GLN A 89 2.24 -11.78 9.02
N SER A 90 3.09 -12.80 8.97
CA SER A 90 3.12 -13.89 9.95
C SER A 90 3.33 -13.40 11.38
N ILE A 91 4.03 -12.27 11.59
CA ILE A 91 4.21 -11.69 12.93
C ILE A 91 2.85 -11.30 13.53
N PHE A 92 1.98 -10.68 12.74
CA PHE A 92 0.66 -10.23 13.19
C PHE A 92 -0.32 -11.38 13.31
N ILE A 93 -0.27 -12.37 12.40
CA ILE A 93 -1.08 -13.59 12.50
C ILE A 93 -0.72 -14.34 13.78
N LYS A 94 0.56 -14.60 14.06
CA LYS A 94 0.98 -15.31 15.27
C LYS A 94 0.62 -14.56 16.55
N ALA A 95 0.75 -13.22 16.55
CA ALA A 95 0.27 -12.41 17.67
C ALA A 95 -1.25 -12.53 17.87
N ALA A 96 -2.02 -12.55 16.78
CA ALA A 96 -3.47 -12.73 16.83
C ALA A 96 -3.85 -14.14 17.33
N ILE A 97 -3.16 -15.18 16.87
CA ILE A 97 -3.37 -16.57 17.34
C ILE A 97 -3.10 -16.66 18.83
N TRP A 98 -1.97 -16.09 19.30
CA TRP A 98 -1.63 -16.07 20.71
C TRP A 98 -2.71 -15.39 21.56
N LEU A 99 -3.24 -14.24 21.10
CA LEU A 99 -4.36 -13.57 21.77
C LEU A 99 -5.64 -14.41 21.75
N ASN A 100 -5.95 -15.04 20.61
CA ASN A 100 -7.13 -15.89 20.45
C ASN A 100 -7.08 -17.11 21.39
N GLN A 101 -5.91 -17.73 21.55
CA GLN A 101 -5.70 -18.91 22.40
C GLN A 101 -5.98 -18.63 23.89
N LEU A 102 -6.00 -17.37 24.32
CA LEU A 102 -6.46 -17.00 25.66
C LEU A 102 -7.97 -17.24 25.86
N PHE A 103 -8.74 -17.37 24.78
CA PHE A 103 -10.19 -17.56 24.78
C PHE A 103 -10.62 -18.90 24.18
N ASN A 104 -10.02 -19.32 23.05
CA ASN A 104 -10.30 -20.58 22.40
C ASN A 104 -9.00 -21.19 21.82
N PRO A 105 -8.55 -22.35 22.31
CA PRO A 105 -7.31 -22.98 21.85
C PRO A 105 -7.43 -23.70 20.51
N ASP A 106 -8.65 -24.05 20.07
CA ASP A 106 -8.90 -24.93 18.92
C ASP A 106 -9.33 -24.18 17.66
N VAL A 107 -10.06 -23.08 17.82
CA VAL A 107 -10.63 -22.28 16.74
C VAL A 107 -10.07 -20.88 16.78
N PHE A 108 -9.49 -20.45 15.66
CA PHE A 108 -9.00 -19.09 15.44
C PHE A 108 -10.09 -18.20 14.84
N ASP A 109 -10.40 -17.10 15.53
CA ASP A 109 -11.27 -16.05 15.02
C ASP A 109 -10.43 -14.91 14.42
N ILE A 110 -10.61 -14.64 13.12
CA ILE A 110 -9.82 -13.65 12.39
C ILE A 110 -10.00 -12.21 12.92
N ARG A 111 -11.05 -11.94 13.69
CA ARG A 111 -11.29 -10.63 14.32
C ARG A 111 -10.18 -10.26 15.31
N PHE A 112 -9.48 -11.22 15.92
CA PHE A 112 -8.30 -10.90 16.74
C PHE A 112 -7.19 -10.23 15.92
N GLN A 113 -6.98 -10.67 14.69
CA GLN A 113 -6.05 -10.02 13.76
C GLN A 113 -6.54 -8.63 13.39
N ALA A 114 -7.84 -8.50 13.07
CA ALA A 114 -8.42 -7.21 12.76
C ALA A 114 -8.27 -6.21 13.92
N ALA A 115 -8.37 -6.66 15.18
CA ALA A 115 -8.18 -5.80 16.34
C ALA A 115 -6.76 -5.21 16.39
N ILE A 116 -5.73 -6.03 16.16
CA ILE A 116 -4.33 -5.58 16.08
C ILE A 116 -4.18 -4.56 14.94
N PHE A 117 -4.72 -4.85 13.76
CA PHE A 117 -4.66 -3.96 12.62
C PHE A 117 -5.40 -2.65 12.85
N VAL A 118 -6.55 -2.65 13.50
CA VAL A 118 -7.27 -1.43 13.86
C VAL A 118 -6.42 -0.55 14.78
N VAL A 119 -5.81 -1.11 15.83
CA VAL A 119 -4.94 -0.33 16.73
C VAL A 119 -3.82 0.35 15.95
N LEU A 120 -3.10 -0.38 15.10
CA LEU A 120 -2.03 0.17 14.28
C LEU A 120 -2.54 1.22 13.28
N TYR A 121 -3.68 0.94 12.65
CA TYR A 121 -4.30 1.80 11.65
C TYR A 121 -4.70 3.15 12.22
N ILE A 122 -5.31 3.18 13.41
CA ILE A 122 -5.74 4.43 14.04
C ILE A 122 -4.54 5.30 14.42
N VAL A 123 -3.44 4.70 14.87
CA VAL A 123 -2.18 5.43 15.11
C VAL A 123 -1.62 5.98 13.79
N ALA A 124 -1.66 5.20 12.71
CA ALA A 124 -1.20 5.64 11.39
C ALA A 124 -2.02 6.83 10.85
N VAL A 125 -3.35 6.74 10.93
CA VAL A 125 -4.28 7.83 10.54
C VAL A 125 -4.07 9.07 11.39
N TYR A 126 -3.90 8.91 12.71
CA TYR A 126 -3.59 10.02 13.60
C TYR A 126 -2.31 10.74 13.17
N LEU A 127 -1.21 10.00 12.94
CA LEU A 127 0.05 10.59 12.51
C LEU A 127 -0.05 11.27 11.14
N LEU A 128 -0.78 10.67 10.20
CA LEU A 128 -1.01 11.25 8.87
C LEU A 128 -1.76 12.58 8.99
N VAL A 129 -2.87 12.62 9.72
CA VAL A 129 -3.68 13.83 9.86
C VAL A 129 -2.95 14.88 10.70
N GLU A 130 -2.18 14.49 11.71
CA GLU A 130 -1.33 15.41 12.49
C GLU A 130 -0.25 16.04 11.59
N SER A 131 0.40 15.26 10.70
CA SER A 131 1.42 15.76 9.75
C SER A 131 0.90 16.89 8.87
N LEU A 132 -0.40 16.84 8.59
CA LEU A 132 -1.09 17.88 7.87
C LEU A 132 -1.49 18.97 8.85
N THR A 133 -2.32 18.69 9.86
CA THR A 133 -3.05 19.70 10.64
C THR A 133 -2.22 20.44 11.70
N TRP A 134 -0.99 20.01 11.96
CA TRP A 134 -0.10 20.69 12.90
C TRP A 134 0.14 22.15 12.54
N LYS A 135 -0.01 23.05 13.54
CA LYS A 135 0.07 24.53 13.40
C LYS A 135 -0.86 25.12 12.32
N VAL A 136 -1.91 24.41 11.92
CA VAL A 136 -2.92 24.93 10.97
C VAL A 136 -4.12 25.49 11.74
N ALA A 137 -4.70 26.58 11.23
CA ALA A 137 -5.92 27.17 11.79
C ALA A 137 -7.09 26.17 11.77
N SER A 138 -7.91 26.15 12.83
CA SER A 138 -8.99 25.17 12.99
C SER A 138 -9.98 25.15 11.83
N LYS A 139 -10.25 26.31 11.21
CA LYS A 139 -11.13 26.42 10.03
C LYS A 139 -10.70 25.57 8.84
N TYR A 140 -9.41 25.26 8.70
CA TYR A 140 -8.87 24.40 7.64
C TYR A 140 -8.57 22.99 8.15
N ALA A 141 -8.20 22.84 9.42
CA ALA A 141 -7.80 21.56 9.99
C ALA A 141 -8.97 20.57 10.17
N TYR A 142 -10.14 21.04 10.60
CA TYR A 142 -11.31 20.17 10.78
C TYR A 142 -11.87 19.63 9.45
N PRO A 143 -12.02 20.43 8.38
CA PRO A 143 -12.39 19.89 7.06
C PRO A 143 -11.45 18.78 6.57
N ILE A 144 -10.14 18.95 6.77
CA ILE A 144 -9.14 17.92 6.41
C ILE A 144 -9.36 16.63 7.21
N SER A 145 -9.74 16.75 8.48
CA SER A 145 -10.04 15.60 9.34
C SER A 145 -11.32 14.89 8.90
N ILE A 146 -12.35 15.62 8.49
CA ILE A 146 -13.60 15.05 7.95
C ILE A 146 -13.33 14.32 6.63
N ILE A 147 -12.52 14.91 5.75
CA ILE A 147 -12.09 14.26 4.50
C ILE A 147 -11.29 12.98 4.82
N ALA A 148 -10.39 13.02 5.81
CA ALA A 148 -9.66 11.83 6.25
C ALA A 148 -10.62 10.72 6.73
N ILE A 149 -11.65 11.05 7.52
CA ILE A 149 -12.67 10.09 7.95
C ILE A 149 -13.39 9.49 6.74
N PHE A 150 -13.75 10.29 5.74
CA PHE A 150 -14.42 9.81 4.53
C PHE A 150 -13.57 8.87 3.68
N LEU A 151 -12.27 9.16 3.49
CA LEU A 151 -11.37 8.31 2.72
C LEU A 151 -10.92 7.06 3.48
N PHE A 152 -10.41 7.25 4.70
CA PHE A 152 -9.74 6.20 5.49
C PHE A 152 -10.72 5.43 6.39
N GLY A 153 -11.93 5.93 6.59
CA GLY A 153 -13.02 5.12 7.15
C GLY A 153 -13.65 4.17 6.12
N ASP A 154 -13.30 4.29 4.83
CA ASP A 154 -13.96 3.52 3.77
C ASP A 154 -13.80 2.02 3.96
N THR A 155 -14.93 1.32 4.02
CA THR A 155 -14.95 -0.10 4.36
C THR A 155 -14.33 -0.98 3.27
N ALA A 156 -14.18 -0.50 2.04
CA ALA A 156 -13.40 -1.23 1.04
C ALA A 156 -11.93 -1.40 1.44
N TYR A 157 -11.37 -0.48 2.21
CA TYR A 157 -10.03 -0.62 2.78
C TYR A 157 -10.03 -1.47 4.04
N THR A 158 -10.92 -1.19 4.98
CA THR A 158 -10.87 -1.82 6.31
C THR A 158 -11.36 -3.26 6.30
N ALA A 159 -12.17 -3.68 5.32
CA ALA A 159 -12.59 -5.08 5.15
C ALA A 159 -11.41 -6.04 5.01
N TYR A 160 -10.28 -5.60 4.45
CA TYR A 160 -9.06 -6.42 4.38
C TYR A 160 -8.54 -6.79 5.78
N PHE A 161 -8.84 -6.04 6.85
CA PHE A 161 -8.33 -6.37 8.18
C PHE A 161 -8.89 -7.70 8.71
N ASN A 162 -10.14 -8.03 8.31
CA ASN A 162 -10.79 -9.34 8.48
C ASN A 162 -10.50 -10.22 7.24
N SER A 163 -9.22 -10.42 6.93
CA SER A 163 -8.78 -11.26 5.81
C SER A 163 -7.32 -11.68 5.99
N PHE A 164 -6.87 -12.73 5.29
CA PHE A 164 -5.46 -13.09 5.22
C PHE A 164 -4.72 -12.43 4.05
N PHE A 165 -5.31 -11.41 3.43
CA PHE A 165 -4.65 -10.60 2.41
C PHE A 165 -3.59 -9.68 3.04
N GLY A 166 -2.37 -9.70 2.49
CA GLY A 166 -1.28 -8.82 2.93
C GLY A 166 -1.54 -7.32 2.69
N GLU A 167 -2.55 -7.00 1.87
CA GLU A 167 -3.06 -5.65 1.58
C GLU A 167 -3.32 -4.83 2.86
N SER A 168 -3.77 -5.49 3.93
CA SER A 168 -3.96 -4.86 5.25
C SER A 168 -2.68 -4.21 5.79
N ILE A 169 -1.59 -4.97 5.80
CA ILE A 169 -0.30 -4.51 6.30
C ILE A 169 0.29 -3.50 5.33
N VAL A 170 0.19 -3.77 4.03
CA VAL A 170 0.63 -2.84 2.99
C VAL A 170 -0.01 -1.47 3.22
N PHE A 171 -1.32 -1.41 3.42
CA PHE A 171 -2.02 -0.15 3.63
C PHE A 171 -1.57 0.59 4.89
N ILE A 172 -1.56 -0.12 6.03
CA ILE A 172 -1.19 0.48 7.32
C ILE A 172 0.26 0.97 7.29
N MET A 173 1.19 0.15 6.81
CA MET A 173 2.60 0.49 6.76
C MET A 173 2.89 1.60 5.75
N LEU A 174 2.19 1.64 4.61
CA LEU A 174 2.30 2.72 3.64
C LEU A 174 1.86 4.06 4.24
N ILE A 175 0.81 4.09 5.07
CA ILE A 175 0.40 5.30 5.81
C ILE A 175 1.49 5.71 6.80
N PHE A 176 2.08 4.77 7.55
CA PHE A 176 3.18 5.08 8.48
C PHE A 176 4.42 5.64 7.78
N VAL A 177 4.83 5.03 6.67
CA VAL A 177 5.91 5.53 5.82
C VAL A 177 5.58 6.95 5.37
N PHE A 178 4.37 7.17 4.86
CA PHE A 178 4.00 8.48 4.34
C PHE A 178 3.94 9.56 5.43
N ALA A 179 3.27 9.25 6.54
CA ALA A 179 3.11 10.14 7.68
C ALA A 179 4.46 10.49 8.33
N SER A 180 5.34 9.50 8.53
CA SER A 180 6.67 9.73 9.12
C SER A 180 7.52 10.68 8.27
N GLY A 181 7.58 10.50 6.95
CA GLY A 181 8.32 11.42 6.08
C GLY A 181 7.75 12.85 6.07
N LEU A 182 6.42 13.00 6.12
CA LEU A 182 5.78 14.31 6.27
C LEU A 182 6.03 14.94 7.65
N LEU A 183 6.03 14.16 8.73
CA LEU A 183 6.32 14.63 10.09
C LEU A 183 7.79 15.02 10.28
N ILE A 184 8.71 14.32 9.61
CA ILE A 184 10.11 14.70 9.49
C ILE A 184 10.22 16.05 8.76
N TYR A 185 9.54 16.21 7.62
CA TYR A 185 9.48 17.51 6.93
C TYR A 185 8.97 18.63 7.85
N ARG A 186 7.91 18.37 8.63
CA ARG A 186 7.30 19.32 9.56
C ARG A 186 8.14 19.61 10.80
N ASN A 187 9.14 18.78 11.11
CA ASN A 187 9.89 18.83 12.38
C ASN A 187 8.95 18.87 13.61
N ARG A 188 7.88 18.07 13.58
CA ARG A 188 6.84 18.05 14.63
C ARG A 188 7.25 17.21 15.84
N TYR A 189 7.81 16.04 15.55
CA TYR A 189 8.29 15.07 16.52
C TYR A 189 9.80 14.90 16.36
N ASN A 190 10.41 14.18 17.29
CA ASN A 190 11.84 13.89 17.22
C ASN A 190 12.17 13.11 15.93
N ASP A 191 13.09 13.65 15.12
CA ASP A 191 13.53 13.03 13.86
C ASP A 191 14.01 11.58 14.04
N TYR A 192 14.63 11.23 15.17
CA TYR A 192 15.06 9.85 15.45
C TYR A 192 13.87 8.90 15.62
N VAL A 193 12.81 9.35 16.30
CA VAL A 193 11.58 8.55 16.48
C VAL A 193 10.89 8.36 15.13
N MET A 194 10.79 9.40 14.32
CA MET A 194 10.18 9.29 12.99
C MET A 194 11.03 8.45 12.02
N MET A 195 12.36 8.49 12.14
CA MET A 195 13.26 7.58 11.43
C MET A 195 13.03 6.12 11.85
N SER A 196 12.83 5.84 13.15
CA SER A 196 12.49 4.49 13.62
C SER A 196 11.13 4.02 13.09
N VAL A 197 10.12 4.89 13.07
CA VAL A 197 8.82 4.59 12.46
C VAL A 197 8.98 4.30 10.97
N LEU A 198 9.75 5.12 10.24
CA LEU A 198 10.04 4.92 8.82
C LEU A 198 10.75 3.59 8.56
N LEU A 199 11.78 3.26 9.35
CA LEU A 199 12.51 2.00 9.24
C LEU A 199 11.61 0.80 9.51
N ALA A 200 10.90 0.79 10.64
CA ALA A 200 10.05 -0.33 11.03
C ALA A 200 8.92 -0.54 10.01
N SER A 201 8.20 0.53 9.65
CA SER A 201 7.12 0.45 8.66
C SER A 201 7.64 0.10 7.26
N GLY A 202 8.77 0.66 6.85
CA GLY A 202 9.40 0.34 5.56
C GLY A 202 9.82 -1.13 5.48
N LEU A 203 10.47 -1.68 6.51
CA LEU A 203 10.86 -3.09 6.54
C LEU A 203 9.63 -4.01 6.49
N LEU A 204 8.62 -3.74 7.33
CA LEU A 204 7.39 -4.53 7.35
C LEU A 204 6.65 -4.44 6.01
N LEU A 205 6.57 -3.26 5.40
CA LEU A 205 5.97 -3.04 4.09
C LEU A 205 6.69 -3.87 3.02
N THR A 206 8.01 -3.75 2.92
CA THR A 206 8.83 -4.44 1.92
C THR A 206 8.74 -5.95 2.04
N THR A 207 8.76 -6.48 3.27
CA THR A 207 8.78 -7.93 3.54
C THR A 207 7.39 -8.56 3.70
N SER A 208 6.32 -7.79 3.52
CA SER A 208 4.94 -8.31 3.66
C SER A 208 4.49 -9.17 2.48
N LYS A 209 4.97 -8.86 1.28
CA LYS A 209 4.77 -9.64 0.06
C LYS A 209 5.99 -9.51 -0.83
N GLN A 210 6.27 -10.54 -1.61
CA GLN A 210 7.36 -10.55 -2.59
C GLN A 210 7.25 -9.41 -3.60
N GLN A 211 6.03 -9.06 -4.00
CA GLN A 211 5.72 -7.96 -4.92
C GLN A 211 6.10 -6.58 -4.37
N ASN A 212 6.29 -6.46 -3.05
CA ASN A 212 6.68 -5.21 -2.38
C ASN A 212 8.19 -5.01 -2.30
N ALA A 213 9.00 -5.94 -2.81
CA ALA A 213 10.45 -5.81 -2.86
C ALA A 213 10.93 -4.47 -3.46
N PRO A 214 10.37 -3.97 -4.59
CA PRO A 214 10.77 -2.67 -5.15
C PRO A 214 10.53 -1.49 -4.22
N LEU A 215 9.56 -1.57 -3.31
CA LEU A 215 9.24 -0.48 -2.37
C LEU A 215 10.42 -0.17 -1.44
N GLY A 216 11.09 -1.20 -0.95
CA GLY A 216 12.28 -1.05 -0.10
C GLY A 216 13.47 -0.47 -0.86
N ILE A 217 13.66 -0.92 -2.11
CA ILE A 217 14.70 -0.42 -3.02
C ILE A 217 14.49 1.07 -3.32
N ILE A 218 13.25 1.46 -3.67
CA ILE A 218 12.89 2.85 -3.97
C ILE A 218 13.10 3.74 -2.73
N LEU A 219 12.65 3.31 -1.55
CA LEU A 219 12.88 4.04 -0.31
C LEU A 219 14.38 4.17 0.00
N GLY A 220 15.16 3.11 -0.16
CA GLY A 220 16.60 3.10 0.10
C GLY A 220 17.38 4.04 -0.82
N ILE A 221 17.12 4.01 -2.13
CA ILE A 221 17.84 4.82 -3.14
C ILE A 221 17.40 6.28 -3.08
N PHE A 222 16.10 6.53 -3.19
CA PHE A 222 15.59 7.89 -3.32
C PHE A 222 15.43 8.60 -1.96
N GLY A 223 15.46 7.86 -0.85
CA GLY A 223 15.47 8.41 0.51
C GLY A 223 16.76 9.12 0.91
N ILE A 224 17.80 9.16 0.06
CA ILE A 224 19.11 9.74 0.37
C ILE A 224 19.05 11.19 0.90
N PHE A 225 18.06 11.97 0.45
CA PHE A 225 17.85 13.35 0.91
C PHE A 225 17.56 13.44 2.42
N LEU A 226 17.03 12.38 3.03
CA LEU A 226 16.74 12.31 4.46
C LEU A 226 18.01 12.34 5.33
N ILE A 227 19.15 11.86 4.80
CA ILE A 227 20.44 11.88 5.50
C ILE A 227 20.83 13.33 5.84
N PHE A 228 20.57 14.25 4.92
CA PHE A 228 21.10 15.61 5.00
C PHE A 228 20.22 16.57 5.83
N ILE A 229 19.14 16.08 6.44
CA ILE A 229 18.22 16.87 7.27
C ILE A 229 18.92 17.47 8.48
N ARG A 230 19.77 16.68 9.13
CA ARG A 230 20.56 17.11 10.28
C ARG A 230 22.04 17.08 9.94
N LYS A 231 22.79 17.99 10.56
CA LYS A 231 24.24 18.07 10.41
C LYS A 231 25.00 17.07 11.29
N GLY A 232 24.37 16.54 12.34
CA GLY A 232 25.01 15.62 13.30
C GLY A 232 25.44 14.30 12.66
N ARG A 233 26.68 13.87 12.95
CA ARG A 233 27.26 12.63 12.40
C ARG A 233 26.44 11.39 12.76
N THR A 234 25.95 11.30 14.00
CA THR A 234 25.14 10.18 14.48
C THR A 234 23.85 10.03 13.68
N PHE A 235 23.10 11.12 13.47
CA PHE A 235 21.88 11.08 12.66
C PHE A 235 22.16 10.63 11.23
N ARG A 236 23.22 11.16 10.61
CA ARG A 236 23.60 10.77 9.25
C ARG A 236 23.94 9.28 9.15
N ALA A 237 24.74 8.77 10.09
CA ALA A 237 25.10 7.35 10.12
C ALA A 237 23.86 6.45 10.32
N LEU A 238 22.97 6.79 11.25
CA LEU A 238 21.76 6.02 11.51
C LEU A 238 20.76 6.08 10.35
N MET A 239 20.60 7.24 9.72
CA MET A 239 19.73 7.39 8.55
C MET A 239 20.31 6.65 7.33
N SER A 240 21.62 6.75 7.07
CA SER A 240 22.26 5.94 6.04
C SER A 240 22.07 4.45 6.29
N SER A 241 22.26 4.00 7.54
CA SER A 241 22.03 2.60 7.93
C SER A 241 20.58 2.18 7.71
N THR A 242 19.63 3.04 8.05
CA THR A 242 18.19 2.83 7.79
C THR A 242 17.91 2.61 6.30
N LEU A 243 18.44 3.47 5.43
CA LEU A 243 18.25 3.37 3.98
C LEU A 243 18.92 2.12 3.39
N VAL A 244 20.12 1.77 3.87
CA VAL A 244 20.82 0.54 3.46
C VAL A 244 20.03 -0.69 3.90
N LEU A 245 19.50 -0.73 5.12
CA LEU A 245 18.67 -1.83 5.59
C LEU A 245 17.40 -1.99 4.75
N LEU A 246 16.73 -0.89 4.35
CA LEU A 246 15.57 -0.95 3.46
C LEU A 246 15.93 -1.47 2.07
N LEU A 247 17.08 -1.03 1.53
CA LEU A 247 17.60 -1.53 0.25
C LEU A 247 17.89 -3.03 0.32
N LEU A 248 18.60 -3.48 1.36
CA LEU A 248 18.93 -4.89 1.58
C LEU A 248 17.69 -5.74 1.83
N ALA A 249 16.69 -5.22 2.54
CA ALA A 249 15.41 -5.90 2.72
C ALA A 249 14.66 -6.07 1.39
N GLY A 250 14.70 -5.05 0.51
CA GLY A 250 14.14 -5.13 -0.84
C GLY A 250 14.84 -6.20 -1.68
N ILE A 251 16.17 -6.18 -1.71
CA ILE A 251 16.97 -7.20 -2.43
C ILE A 251 16.71 -8.59 -1.85
N GLY A 252 16.77 -8.75 -0.53
CA GLY A 252 16.54 -10.01 0.15
C GLY A 252 15.15 -10.59 -0.13
N THR A 253 14.11 -9.75 -0.08
CA THR A 253 12.73 -10.16 -0.40
C THR A 253 12.61 -10.66 -1.84
N TYR A 254 13.30 -10.02 -2.79
CA TYR A 254 13.32 -10.45 -4.19
C TYR A 254 14.08 -11.77 -4.39
N THR A 255 15.22 -11.96 -3.72
CA THR A 255 16.02 -13.19 -3.85
C THR A 255 15.38 -14.41 -3.19
N LEU A 256 14.47 -14.20 -2.25
CA LEU A 256 13.75 -15.26 -1.53
C LEU A 256 12.45 -15.68 -2.21
N ILE A 257 12.17 -15.21 -3.42
CA ILE A 257 11.00 -15.64 -4.20
C ILE A 257 11.23 -17.10 -4.64
N PRO A 258 10.37 -18.05 -4.22
CA PRO A 258 10.48 -19.44 -4.65
C PRO A 258 10.32 -19.55 -6.17
N LYS A 259 11.06 -20.50 -6.76
CA LYS A 259 11.09 -20.72 -8.20
C LYS A 259 9.69 -20.97 -8.79
N GLU A 260 8.85 -21.70 -8.08
CA GLU A 260 7.45 -21.95 -8.47
C GLU A 260 6.70 -20.63 -8.72
N PHE A 261 6.82 -19.65 -7.82
CA PHE A 261 6.20 -18.32 -8.00
C PHE A 261 6.81 -17.55 -9.17
N VAL A 262 8.10 -17.73 -9.44
CA VAL A 262 8.74 -17.14 -10.63
C VAL A 262 8.14 -17.73 -11.90
N ASN A 263 8.01 -19.06 -11.99
CA ASN A 263 7.45 -19.74 -13.15
C ASN A 263 5.98 -19.36 -13.40
N ILE A 264 5.16 -19.31 -12.35
CA ILE A 264 3.76 -18.86 -12.43
C ILE A 264 3.67 -17.45 -13.03
N ASN A 265 4.46 -16.53 -12.48
CA ASN A 265 4.50 -15.14 -12.90
C ASN A 265 5.00 -15.01 -14.35
N GLN A 266 6.11 -15.67 -14.70
CA GLN A 266 6.63 -15.70 -16.07
C GLN A 266 5.59 -16.24 -17.05
N TYR A 267 4.93 -17.35 -16.72
CA TYR A 267 3.87 -17.93 -17.53
C TYR A 267 2.80 -16.90 -17.86
N HIS A 268 2.23 -16.24 -16.84
CA HIS A 268 1.19 -15.22 -17.05
C HIS A 268 1.73 -13.99 -17.78
N ALA A 269 2.95 -13.55 -17.51
CA ALA A 269 3.53 -12.40 -18.22
C ALA A 269 3.62 -12.63 -19.74
N MET A 270 3.95 -13.86 -20.17
CA MET A 270 3.95 -14.22 -21.59
C MET A 270 2.53 -14.44 -22.12
N THR A 271 1.73 -15.31 -21.49
CA THR A 271 0.43 -15.77 -22.01
C THR A 271 -0.70 -14.75 -21.88
N ARG A 272 -0.74 -14.02 -20.75
CA ARG A 272 -1.75 -13.03 -20.37
C ARG A 272 -1.28 -11.59 -20.57
N GLY A 273 0.01 -11.38 -20.83
CA GLY A 273 0.59 -10.09 -21.18
C GLY A 273 0.92 -10.00 -22.67
N ILE A 274 2.08 -10.53 -23.06
CA ILE A 274 2.65 -10.38 -24.41
C ILE A 274 1.76 -11.00 -25.49
N LEU A 275 1.44 -12.30 -25.39
CA LEU A 275 0.68 -13.00 -26.42
C LEU A 275 -0.77 -12.52 -26.49
N MET A 276 -1.36 -12.17 -25.35
CA MET A 276 -2.73 -11.66 -25.29
C MET A 276 -2.89 -10.35 -26.05
N GLY A 277 -1.89 -9.46 -25.97
CA GLY A 277 -1.88 -8.20 -26.68
C GLY A 277 -1.43 -8.30 -28.14
N SER A 278 -0.82 -9.40 -28.56
CA SER A 278 -0.23 -9.52 -29.89
C SER A 278 -1.27 -9.76 -30.99
N ASP A 279 -1.05 -9.13 -32.15
CA ASP A 279 -1.86 -9.36 -33.36
C ASP A 279 -1.47 -10.67 -34.06
N ASP A 280 -0.19 -11.08 -33.93
CA ASP A 280 0.36 -12.36 -34.41
C ASP A 280 1.22 -13.00 -33.31
N PRO A 281 0.62 -13.89 -32.49
CA PRO A 281 1.34 -14.58 -31.41
C PRO A 281 2.53 -15.42 -31.91
N GLU A 282 2.48 -15.99 -33.12
CA GLU A 282 3.56 -16.83 -33.64
C GLU A 282 4.80 -16.00 -33.98
N SER A 283 4.62 -14.90 -34.72
CA SER A 283 5.72 -13.97 -35.01
C SER A 283 6.27 -13.34 -33.73
N THR A 284 5.42 -13.12 -32.73
CA THR A 284 5.87 -12.60 -31.44
C THR A 284 6.78 -13.58 -30.71
N LEU A 285 6.44 -14.88 -30.70
CA LEU A 285 7.29 -15.92 -30.11
C LEU A 285 8.64 -16.04 -30.82
N GLU A 286 8.70 -15.86 -32.14
CA GLU A 286 9.96 -15.82 -32.88
C GLU A 286 10.89 -14.70 -32.40
N GLN A 287 10.36 -13.52 -32.02
CA GLN A 287 11.16 -12.42 -31.45
C GLN A 287 11.86 -12.82 -30.14
N PHE A 288 11.28 -13.75 -29.38
CA PHE A 288 11.86 -14.32 -28.16
C PHE A 288 12.69 -15.59 -28.42
N ASN A 289 12.91 -15.97 -29.68
CA ASN A 289 13.55 -17.23 -30.08
C ASN A 289 12.83 -18.47 -29.50
N MET A 290 11.49 -18.44 -29.52
CA MET A 290 10.61 -19.50 -29.03
C MET A 290 9.87 -20.17 -30.19
N ASP A 291 9.50 -21.43 -29.99
CA ASP A 291 8.72 -22.19 -30.98
C ASP A 291 7.29 -21.63 -31.11
N LYS A 292 6.81 -21.50 -32.35
CA LYS A 292 5.46 -21.03 -32.68
C LYS A 292 4.36 -21.86 -32.06
N GLN A 293 4.60 -23.14 -31.79
CA GLN A 293 3.60 -24.03 -31.18
C GLN A 293 3.08 -23.51 -29.83
N TYR A 294 3.88 -22.71 -29.10
CA TYR A 294 3.46 -22.13 -27.83
C TYR A 294 2.41 -21.00 -27.98
N ALA A 295 2.09 -20.59 -29.20
CA ALA A 295 0.97 -19.67 -29.47
C ALA A 295 -0.37 -20.23 -28.98
N ILE A 296 -0.49 -21.56 -28.86
CA ILE A 296 -1.68 -22.22 -28.29
C ILE A 296 -1.93 -21.85 -26.82
N LEU A 297 -0.90 -21.39 -26.09
CA LEU A 297 -0.99 -20.94 -24.71
C LEU A 297 -1.47 -19.48 -24.60
N ASN A 298 -1.83 -18.84 -25.70
CA ASN A 298 -2.33 -17.47 -25.66
C ASN A 298 -3.60 -17.40 -24.78
N LYS A 299 -3.61 -16.47 -23.82
CA LYS A 299 -4.70 -16.23 -22.84
C LYS A 299 -4.93 -17.34 -21.81
N SER A 300 -4.17 -18.43 -21.82
CA SER A 300 -4.29 -19.45 -20.79
C SER A 300 -3.75 -18.95 -19.44
N ILE A 301 -4.16 -19.60 -18.36
CA ILE A 301 -3.64 -19.35 -17.02
C ILE A 301 -2.99 -20.61 -16.44
N TYR A 302 -1.97 -20.42 -15.60
CA TYR A 302 -1.24 -21.50 -14.91
C TYR A 302 -2.13 -22.51 -14.18
N TYR A 303 -3.27 -22.06 -13.63
CA TYR A 303 -4.17 -22.87 -12.80
C TYR A 303 -5.38 -23.44 -13.56
N GLU A 304 -5.33 -23.50 -14.89
CA GLU A 304 -6.40 -24.13 -15.67
C GLU A 304 -6.50 -25.62 -15.36
N LEU A 305 -7.74 -26.11 -15.14
CA LEU A 305 -7.98 -27.52 -14.77
C LEU A 305 -7.67 -28.48 -15.94
N TYR A 306 -7.80 -27.99 -17.18
CA TYR A 306 -7.54 -28.72 -18.41
C TYR A 306 -6.52 -27.94 -19.23
N THR A 307 -5.23 -28.23 -19.01
CA THR A 307 -4.16 -27.59 -19.75
C THR A 307 -3.84 -28.35 -21.02
N THR A 308 -3.41 -27.63 -22.07
CA THR A 308 -2.90 -28.23 -23.31
C THR A 308 -1.51 -28.83 -23.14
N VAL A 309 -0.76 -28.33 -22.14
CA VAL A 309 0.59 -28.79 -21.77
C VAL A 309 0.69 -28.76 -20.25
N ASP A 310 1.39 -29.73 -19.67
CA ASP A 310 1.73 -29.71 -18.25
C ASP A 310 2.68 -28.54 -17.94
N VAL A 311 2.19 -27.56 -17.18
CA VAL A 311 2.87 -26.30 -16.87
C VAL A 311 4.15 -26.47 -16.02
N ASP A 312 4.27 -27.62 -15.35
CA ASP A 312 5.42 -28.01 -14.53
C ASP A 312 6.40 -28.93 -15.30
N SER A 313 6.15 -29.20 -16.58
CA SER A 313 7.00 -30.07 -17.38
C SER A 313 8.39 -29.50 -17.67
N GLU A 314 9.38 -30.39 -17.73
CA GLU A 314 10.77 -30.04 -18.09
C GLU A 314 10.88 -29.43 -19.50
N ILE A 315 9.93 -29.74 -20.38
CA ILE A 315 9.85 -29.16 -21.73
C ILE A 315 9.57 -27.66 -21.64
N LEU A 316 8.56 -27.23 -20.87
CA LEU A 316 8.26 -25.81 -20.67
C LEU A 316 9.38 -25.10 -19.91
N GLU A 317 10.00 -25.76 -18.94
CA GLU A 317 11.16 -25.20 -18.24
C GLU A 317 12.29 -24.81 -19.21
N ASN A 318 12.68 -25.73 -20.09
CA ASN A 318 13.81 -25.51 -20.98
C ASN A 318 13.47 -24.68 -22.23
N GLN A 319 12.27 -24.86 -22.78
CA GLN A 319 11.88 -24.28 -24.08
C GLN A 319 10.97 -23.05 -23.95
N PHE A 320 10.47 -22.74 -22.75
CA PHE A 320 9.59 -21.61 -22.51
C PHE A 320 10.12 -20.69 -21.41
N TYR A 321 10.16 -21.11 -20.15
CA TYR A 321 10.55 -20.25 -19.01
C TYR A 321 11.98 -19.71 -19.11
N ASN A 322 12.93 -20.54 -19.54
CA ASN A 322 14.34 -20.14 -19.69
C ASN A 322 14.64 -19.25 -20.91
N LYS A 323 13.66 -18.98 -21.78
CA LYS A 323 13.86 -18.20 -23.03
C LYS A 323 13.70 -16.70 -22.82
N TYR A 324 13.02 -16.28 -21.76
CA TYR A 324 12.72 -14.87 -21.51
C TYR A 324 12.76 -14.57 -20.01
N GLY A 325 12.75 -13.28 -19.68
CA GLY A 325 12.67 -12.82 -18.31
C GLY A 325 12.27 -11.35 -18.28
N PHE A 326 12.39 -10.74 -17.11
CA PHE A 326 11.97 -9.36 -16.90
C PHE A 326 12.52 -8.38 -17.95
N VAL A 327 13.82 -8.48 -18.28
CA VAL A 327 14.49 -7.56 -19.21
C VAL A 327 14.00 -7.73 -20.65
N SER A 328 13.75 -8.97 -21.11
CA SER A 328 13.27 -9.19 -22.48
C SER A 328 11.82 -8.75 -22.65
N ILE A 329 10.98 -8.98 -21.64
CA ILE A 329 9.59 -8.49 -21.62
C ILE A 329 9.57 -6.95 -21.65
N LEU A 330 10.41 -6.31 -20.83
CA LEU A 330 10.55 -4.86 -20.85
C LEU A 330 11.01 -4.35 -22.22
N GLY A 331 12.00 -5.02 -22.83
CA GLY A 331 12.48 -4.71 -24.18
C GLY A 331 11.37 -4.78 -25.23
N TYR A 332 10.51 -5.80 -25.17
CA TYR A 332 9.36 -5.94 -26.05
C TYR A 332 8.37 -4.78 -25.94
N TYR A 333 8.02 -4.36 -24.72
CA TYR A 333 7.11 -3.22 -24.52
C TYR A 333 7.73 -1.88 -24.96
N VAL A 334 9.04 -1.73 -24.85
CA VAL A 334 9.76 -0.54 -25.36
C VAL A 334 9.71 -0.49 -26.89
N THR A 335 9.84 -1.63 -27.58
CA THR A 335 9.77 -1.69 -29.05
C THR A 335 8.33 -1.70 -29.58
N HIS A 336 7.34 -2.03 -28.74
CA HIS A 336 5.91 -2.06 -29.07
C HIS A 336 5.09 -1.12 -28.15
N PRO A 337 5.26 0.20 -28.28
CA PRO A 337 4.68 1.17 -27.35
C PRO A 337 3.14 1.17 -27.35
N SER A 338 2.48 0.81 -28.46
CA SER A 338 1.01 0.68 -28.49
C SER A 338 0.53 -0.44 -27.55
N LYS A 339 1.17 -1.62 -27.61
CA LYS A 339 0.85 -2.75 -26.74
C LYS A 339 1.17 -2.46 -25.27
N ALA A 340 2.24 -1.70 -25.02
CA ALA A 340 2.55 -1.22 -23.68
C ALA A 340 1.44 -0.29 -23.13
N ILE A 341 0.95 0.64 -23.95
CA ILE A 341 -0.16 1.54 -23.59
C ILE A 341 -1.44 0.75 -23.33
N ASP A 342 -1.75 -0.27 -24.13
CA ASP A 342 -2.94 -1.12 -23.92
C ASP A 342 -2.89 -1.83 -22.56
N MET A 343 -1.73 -2.36 -22.18
CA MET A 343 -1.52 -2.97 -20.87
C MET A 343 -1.61 -1.94 -19.74
N LEU A 344 -1.05 -0.75 -19.92
CA LEU A 344 -1.14 0.33 -18.95
C LEU A 344 -2.58 0.82 -18.75
N ASP A 345 -3.38 0.89 -19.81
CA ASP A 345 -4.81 1.24 -19.75
C ASP A 345 -5.63 0.12 -19.11
N LEU A 346 -5.26 -1.14 -19.36
CA LEU A 346 -5.87 -2.29 -18.67
C LEU A 346 -5.60 -2.23 -17.17
N ALA A 347 -4.36 -1.91 -16.79
CA ALA A 347 -3.99 -1.70 -15.41
C ALA A 347 -4.74 -0.50 -14.79
N ALA A 348 -4.80 0.64 -15.48
CA ALA A 348 -5.51 1.83 -15.01
C ALA A 348 -7.01 1.57 -14.72
N LYS A 349 -7.67 0.65 -15.44
CA LYS A 349 -9.07 0.26 -15.18
C LYS A 349 -9.28 -0.42 -13.82
N SER A 350 -8.25 -1.07 -13.31
CA SER A 350 -8.25 -1.78 -12.03
C SER A 350 -7.66 -0.91 -10.91
N ALA A 351 -6.76 0.01 -11.25
CA ALA A 351 -5.95 0.79 -10.31
C ALA A 351 -6.73 1.83 -9.49
N PHE A 352 -8.01 2.03 -9.84
CA PHE A 352 -8.93 2.90 -9.10
C PHE A 352 -10.00 2.11 -8.32
N LYS A 353 -9.91 0.78 -8.28
CA LYS A 353 -10.80 -0.08 -7.49
C LYS A 353 -10.04 -0.62 -6.28
N ILE A 354 -10.52 -0.28 -5.08
CA ILE A 354 -9.87 -0.69 -3.82
C ILE A 354 -10.05 -2.19 -3.54
N ARG A 355 -11.24 -2.72 -3.82
CA ARG A 355 -11.56 -4.14 -3.64
C ARG A 355 -11.93 -4.78 -4.97
N PRO A 356 -11.41 -5.97 -5.28
CA PRO A 356 -11.82 -6.75 -6.45
C PRO A 356 -13.33 -7.00 -6.47
N PRO A 357 -14.04 -6.71 -7.59
CA PRO A 357 -15.49 -6.91 -7.70
C PRO A 357 -15.94 -8.36 -7.50
N ALA A 358 -15.03 -9.31 -7.71
CA ALA A 358 -15.31 -10.73 -7.63
C ALA A 358 -15.37 -11.27 -6.18
N MET A 359 -15.04 -10.48 -5.16
CA MET A 359 -15.01 -10.93 -3.77
C MET A 359 -16.18 -10.37 -2.94
N GLY A 360 -16.87 -11.26 -2.23
CA GLY A 360 -17.91 -10.91 -1.26
C GLY A 360 -17.35 -10.46 0.09
N ASN A 361 -18.20 -9.78 0.86
CA ASN A 361 -17.83 -9.22 2.16
C ASN A 361 -18.59 -9.78 3.36
N TYR A 362 -19.58 -10.63 3.13
CA TYR A 362 -20.49 -11.12 4.15
C TYR A 362 -20.32 -12.61 4.38
N GLU A 363 -20.57 -13.06 5.60
CA GLU A 363 -20.72 -14.49 5.89
C GLU A 363 -21.98 -15.04 5.19
N ILE A 364 -21.96 -16.33 4.85
CA ILE A 364 -23.10 -17.02 4.25
C ILE A 364 -24.36 -16.97 5.13
N SER A 365 -24.19 -16.97 6.45
CA SER A 365 -25.26 -16.89 7.46
C SER A 365 -26.09 -15.61 7.39
N VAL A 366 -25.56 -14.53 6.79
CA VAL A 366 -26.27 -13.26 6.61
C VAL A 366 -27.36 -13.38 5.53
N GLY A 367 -27.31 -14.42 4.69
CA GLY A 367 -28.31 -14.65 3.62
C GLY A 367 -28.21 -13.66 2.45
N LYS A 368 -27.04 -13.02 2.27
CA LYS A 368 -26.77 -12.16 1.12
C LYS A 368 -26.39 -13.01 -0.10
N PRO A 369 -26.60 -12.51 -1.34
CA PRO A 369 -26.16 -13.22 -2.54
C PRO A 369 -24.64 -13.47 -2.56
N PHE A 370 -24.23 -14.52 -3.28
CA PHE A 370 -22.83 -14.82 -3.54
C PHE A 370 -22.09 -13.58 -4.12
N ARG A 371 -20.91 -13.26 -3.58
CA ARG A 371 -20.10 -12.07 -3.92
C ARG A 371 -20.73 -10.73 -3.55
N ALA A 372 -21.74 -10.70 -2.67
CA ALA A 372 -22.31 -9.46 -2.19
C ALA A 372 -21.27 -8.59 -1.49
N GLN A 373 -21.15 -7.35 -1.94
CA GLN A 373 -20.23 -6.37 -1.37
C GLN A 373 -20.95 -5.44 -0.40
N THR A 374 -20.26 -5.03 0.66
CA THR A 374 -20.84 -4.09 1.63
C THR A 374 -20.95 -2.68 1.07
N THR A 375 -22.03 -1.99 1.41
CA THR A 375 -22.21 -0.56 1.13
C THR A 375 -22.07 0.30 2.39
N PHE A 376 -21.90 -0.33 3.56
CA PHE A 376 -21.62 0.37 4.81
C PHE A 376 -20.33 1.18 4.64
N PHE A 377 -20.42 2.48 4.88
CA PHE A 377 -19.34 3.46 4.74
C PHE A 377 -18.40 3.18 3.54
N SER A 378 -18.96 2.92 2.36
CA SER A 378 -18.19 2.65 1.12
C SER A 378 -18.29 3.80 0.10
N GLY A 379 -18.62 5.01 0.57
CA GLY A 379 -18.93 6.14 -0.29
C GLY A 379 -17.75 6.60 -1.13
N TYR A 380 -16.54 6.57 -0.57
CA TYR A 380 -15.33 7.00 -1.26
C TYR A 380 -14.92 5.98 -2.34
N SER A 381 -14.90 4.70 -2.01
CA SER A 381 -14.57 3.63 -2.94
C SER A 381 -15.57 3.54 -4.10
N ILE A 382 -16.87 3.71 -3.83
CA ILE A 382 -17.91 3.77 -4.87
C ILE A 382 -17.73 5.00 -5.76
N LEU A 383 -17.46 6.17 -5.17
CA LEU A 383 -17.22 7.41 -5.93
C LEU A 383 -16.00 7.26 -6.84
N LYS A 384 -14.89 6.77 -6.29
CA LYS A 384 -13.64 6.54 -7.01
C LYS A 384 -13.83 5.56 -8.17
N ALA A 385 -14.48 4.42 -7.93
CA ALA A 385 -14.73 3.42 -8.98
C ALA A 385 -15.62 3.94 -10.12
N LYS A 386 -16.54 4.88 -9.84
CA LYS A 386 -17.44 5.46 -10.85
C LYS A 386 -16.84 6.66 -11.58
N MET A 387 -16.09 7.51 -10.89
CA MET A 387 -15.64 8.80 -11.42
C MET A 387 -14.19 8.82 -11.89
N ALA A 388 -13.33 7.92 -11.41
CA ALA A 388 -11.94 7.91 -11.82
C ALA A 388 -11.82 7.55 -13.32
N PRO A 389 -11.08 8.34 -14.10
CA PRO A 389 -10.79 7.99 -15.49
C PRO A 389 -10.05 6.66 -15.57
N LYS A 390 -10.45 5.82 -16.53
CA LYS A 390 -9.95 4.45 -16.68
C LYS A 390 -8.78 4.35 -17.67
N THR A 391 -7.97 5.39 -17.75
CA THR A 391 -6.85 5.49 -18.68
C THR A 391 -5.57 5.85 -17.96
N PHE A 392 -4.45 5.33 -18.44
CA PHE A 392 -3.13 5.65 -17.91
C PHE A 392 -2.73 7.10 -18.20
N GLY A 393 -3.28 7.70 -19.27
CA GLY A 393 -3.14 9.13 -19.55
C GLY A 393 -3.58 10.02 -18.38
N PHE A 394 -4.63 9.63 -17.64
CA PHE A 394 -5.02 10.35 -16.43
C PHE A 394 -3.98 10.22 -15.31
N VAL A 395 -3.35 9.06 -15.15
CA VAL A 395 -2.26 8.88 -14.18
C VAL A 395 -1.11 9.82 -14.50
N ILE A 396 -0.74 9.95 -15.78
CA ILE A 396 0.30 10.90 -16.22
C ILE A 396 -0.10 12.34 -15.92
N LEU A 397 -1.34 12.75 -16.26
CA LEU A 397 -1.85 14.09 -15.96
C LEU A 397 -1.85 14.38 -14.46
N TRP A 398 -2.24 13.41 -13.64
CA TRP A 398 -2.21 13.51 -12.18
C TRP A 398 -0.78 13.69 -11.66
N ILE A 399 0.20 12.92 -12.17
CA ILE A 399 1.62 13.08 -11.82
C ILE A 399 2.13 14.47 -12.20
N VAL A 400 1.86 14.92 -13.43
CA VAL A 400 2.28 16.24 -13.93
C VAL A 400 1.65 17.36 -13.08
N LEU A 401 0.37 17.24 -12.74
CA LEU A 401 -0.32 18.20 -11.88
C LEU A 401 0.32 18.25 -10.48
N VAL A 402 0.48 17.10 -9.82
CA VAL A 402 1.10 17.03 -8.48
C VAL A 402 2.53 17.59 -8.53
N ALA A 403 3.32 17.19 -9.52
CA ALA A 403 4.67 17.70 -9.70
C ALA A 403 4.68 19.21 -9.92
N GLY A 404 3.83 19.73 -10.81
CA GLY A 404 3.70 21.16 -11.08
C GLY A 404 3.29 21.98 -9.86
N LEU A 405 2.42 21.44 -9.00
CA LEU A 405 2.00 22.11 -7.77
C LEU A 405 3.10 22.19 -6.71
N TYR A 406 3.91 21.14 -6.54
CA TYR A 406 4.94 21.09 -5.50
C TYR A 406 6.32 21.58 -5.97
N MET A 407 6.60 21.58 -7.28
CA MET A 407 7.89 21.98 -7.86
C MET A 407 8.32 23.40 -7.50
N PRO A 408 7.47 24.45 -7.53
CA PRO A 408 7.89 25.80 -7.15
C PRO A 408 8.42 25.87 -5.71
N SER A 409 7.76 25.16 -4.79
CA SER A 409 8.18 25.09 -3.38
C SER A 409 9.52 24.36 -3.22
N PHE A 410 9.74 23.31 -4.02
CA PHE A 410 11.00 22.58 -4.06
C PHE A 410 12.14 23.43 -4.61
N VAL A 411 11.95 24.10 -5.75
CA VAL A 411 12.95 24.98 -6.37
C VAL A 411 13.31 26.14 -5.43
N ALA A 412 12.33 26.76 -4.78
CA ALA A 412 12.57 27.81 -3.79
C ALA A 412 13.41 27.28 -2.61
N ALA A 413 13.08 26.10 -2.09
CA ALA A 413 13.82 25.46 -1.02
C ALA A 413 15.26 25.10 -1.44
N ALA A 414 15.45 24.61 -2.66
CA ALA A 414 16.76 24.26 -3.21
C ALA A 414 17.65 25.51 -3.37
N ARG A 415 17.11 26.60 -3.92
CA ARG A 415 17.83 27.89 -4.04
C ARG A 415 18.21 28.46 -2.67
N ALA A 416 17.32 28.32 -1.67
CA ALA A 416 17.57 28.72 -0.30
C ALA A 416 18.45 27.73 0.50
N LYS A 417 18.90 26.62 -0.12
CA LYS A 417 19.65 25.52 0.54
C LYS A 417 18.94 24.94 1.78
N GLN A 418 17.60 24.96 1.77
CA GLN A 418 16.75 24.48 2.86
C GLN A 418 16.35 23.01 2.63
N ILE A 419 17.30 22.09 2.88
CA ILE A 419 17.14 20.64 2.62
C ILE A 419 15.85 20.09 3.23
N ARG A 420 15.52 20.45 4.47
CA ARG A 420 14.31 19.96 5.14
C ARG A 420 13.05 20.30 4.35
N ARG A 421 12.98 21.50 3.73
CA ARG A 421 11.81 21.90 2.95
C ARG A 421 11.70 21.17 1.60
N MET A 422 12.82 20.74 1.03
CA MET A 422 12.85 19.96 -0.22
C MET A 422 12.20 18.58 -0.06
N ILE A 423 12.25 18.00 1.14
CA ILE A 423 11.73 16.65 1.44
C ILE A 423 10.28 16.48 1.05
N ARG A 424 9.44 17.49 1.23
CA ARG A 424 8.01 17.36 0.96
C ARG A 424 7.76 16.90 -0.48
N PHE A 425 8.36 17.57 -1.46
CA PHE A 425 8.23 17.18 -2.86
C PHE A 425 8.93 15.85 -3.14
N SER A 426 10.19 15.69 -2.69
CA SER A 426 10.95 14.46 -2.90
C SER A 426 10.21 13.24 -2.36
N PHE A 427 9.60 13.34 -1.20
CA PHE A 427 8.90 12.24 -0.55
C PHE A 427 7.55 11.95 -1.20
N ILE A 428 6.79 12.96 -1.60
CA ILE A 428 5.59 12.76 -2.43
C ILE A 428 5.96 12.04 -3.74
N PHE A 429 7.06 12.44 -4.38
CA PHE A 429 7.53 11.80 -5.61
C PHE A 429 7.98 10.35 -5.37
N ILE A 430 8.68 10.07 -4.27
CA ILE A 430 9.04 8.69 -3.86
C ILE A 430 7.78 7.84 -3.70
N MET A 431 6.73 8.36 -3.05
CA MET A 431 5.47 7.64 -2.92
C MET A 431 4.83 7.34 -4.28
N ILE A 432 4.83 8.31 -5.20
CA ILE A 432 4.35 8.10 -6.58
C ILE A 432 5.14 6.98 -7.26
N LEU A 433 6.47 6.98 -7.16
CA LEU A 433 7.33 5.92 -7.72
C LEU A 433 7.01 4.55 -7.09
N MET A 434 6.78 4.50 -5.78
CA MET A 434 6.33 3.29 -5.09
C MET A 434 4.99 2.78 -5.65
N GLY A 435 4.02 3.66 -5.85
CA GLY A 435 2.74 3.33 -6.47
C GLY A 435 2.90 2.78 -7.90
N LEU A 436 3.67 3.48 -8.74
CA LEU A 436 3.94 3.06 -10.11
C LEU A 436 4.71 1.74 -10.20
N SER A 437 5.58 1.45 -9.22
CA SER A 437 6.27 0.16 -9.17
C SER A 437 5.31 -1.01 -9.01
N GLY A 438 4.18 -0.83 -8.31
CA GLY A 438 3.12 -1.85 -8.23
C GLY A 438 2.50 -2.18 -9.58
N ILE A 439 2.23 -1.15 -10.41
CA ILE A 439 1.75 -1.31 -11.79
C ILE A 439 2.82 -1.97 -12.68
N ALA A 440 4.08 -1.57 -12.54
CA ALA A 440 5.15 -2.14 -13.34
C ALA A 440 5.37 -3.63 -13.02
N VAL A 441 5.34 -4.00 -11.74
CA VAL A 441 5.45 -5.39 -11.30
C VAL A 441 4.26 -6.22 -11.79
N SER A 442 3.04 -5.68 -11.81
CA SER A 442 1.87 -6.41 -12.29
C SER A 442 1.96 -6.72 -13.78
N ILE A 443 2.22 -5.70 -14.61
CA ILE A 443 2.25 -5.85 -16.07
C ILE A 443 3.42 -6.73 -16.51
N ILE A 444 4.64 -6.44 -16.02
CA ILE A 444 5.85 -7.16 -16.44
C ILE A 444 5.93 -8.53 -15.78
N GLY A 445 5.43 -8.64 -14.55
CA GLY A 445 5.53 -9.86 -13.75
C GLY A 445 4.38 -10.84 -13.94
N ALA A 446 3.18 -10.43 -14.30
CA ALA A 446 2.00 -11.31 -14.36
C ALA A 446 1.02 -11.00 -15.49
N GLY A 447 1.30 -10.03 -16.37
CA GLY A 447 0.37 -9.63 -17.43
C GLY A 447 -0.93 -9.06 -16.85
N ASP A 448 -2.09 -9.51 -17.35
CA ASP A 448 -3.40 -9.09 -16.83
C ASP A 448 -3.96 -9.94 -15.67
N ALA A 449 -3.24 -11.00 -15.26
CA ALA A 449 -3.67 -11.87 -14.19
C ALA A 449 -3.62 -11.14 -12.83
N ASP A 450 -4.74 -11.15 -12.11
CA ASP A 450 -4.89 -10.58 -10.75
C ASP A 450 -4.49 -9.09 -10.59
N LEU A 451 -4.57 -8.29 -11.67
CA LEU A 451 -4.20 -6.86 -11.72
C LEU A 451 -4.72 -6.04 -10.53
N ALA A 452 -5.98 -6.24 -10.15
CA ALA A 452 -6.64 -5.46 -9.11
C ALA A 452 -5.97 -5.58 -7.73
N LYS A 453 -5.29 -6.69 -7.42
CA LYS A 453 -4.53 -6.82 -6.17
C LYS A 453 -3.15 -6.19 -6.26
N HIS A 454 -2.45 -6.42 -7.37
CA HIS A 454 -1.12 -5.86 -7.57
C HIS A 454 -1.14 -4.32 -7.62
N GLU A 455 -2.26 -3.72 -8.01
CA GLU A 455 -2.44 -2.28 -8.07
C GLU A 455 -2.92 -1.66 -6.76
N PHE A 456 -3.09 -2.44 -5.70
CA PHE A 456 -3.52 -1.94 -4.40
C PHE A 456 -2.55 -0.86 -3.86
N VAL A 457 -1.23 -1.06 -4.05
CA VAL A 457 -0.20 -0.08 -3.65
C VAL A 457 -0.42 1.24 -4.39
N PHE A 458 -0.61 1.19 -5.72
CA PHE A 458 -0.90 2.38 -6.50
C PHE A 458 -2.19 3.06 -6.01
N THR A 459 -3.25 2.28 -5.83
CA THR A 459 -4.56 2.75 -5.38
C THR A 459 -4.44 3.55 -4.08
N ALA A 460 -3.71 3.00 -3.09
CA ALA A 460 -3.49 3.64 -1.80
C ALA A 460 -2.55 4.86 -1.89
N VAL A 461 -1.46 4.79 -2.68
CA VAL A 461 -0.58 5.93 -2.93
C VAL A 461 -1.34 7.09 -3.57
N PHE A 462 -2.16 6.81 -4.58
CA PHE A 462 -2.98 7.79 -5.26
C PHE A 462 -3.88 8.53 -4.26
N ASP A 463 -4.51 7.80 -3.34
CA ASP A 463 -5.41 8.37 -2.34
C ASP A 463 -4.66 9.20 -1.30
N LEU A 464 -3.49 8.72 -0.84
CA LEU A 464 -2.63 9.43 0.07
C LEU A 464 -2.11 10.75 -0.53
N VAL A 465 -1.53 10.70 -1.73
CA VAL A 465 -0.97 11.88 -2.40
C VAL A 465 -2.09 12.87 -2.78
N THR A 466 -3.24 12.37 -3.24
CA THR A 466 -4.41 13.22 -3.53
C THR A 466 -4.95 13.85 -2.26
N PHE A 467 -5.05 13.11 -1.15
CA PHE A 467 -5.48 13.65 0.13
C PHE A 467 -4.57 14.79 0.63
N VAL A 468 -3.24 14.63 0.50
CA VAL A 468 -2.30 15.70 0.86
C VAL A 468 -2.44 16.91 -0.07
N THR A 469 -2.58 16.68 -1.37
CA THR A 469 -2.76 17.75 -2.37
C THR A 469 -4.04 18.55 -2.11
N VAL A 470 -5.16 17.87 -1.86
CA VAL A 470 -6.44 18.51 -1.49
C VAL A 470 -6.32 19.24 -0.16
N SER A 471 -5.67 18.64 0.83
CA SER A 471 -5.43 19.27 2.13
C SER A 471 -4.64 20.56 2.01
N ASP A 472 -3.66 20.61 1.10
CA ASP A 472 -2.85 21.79 0.83
C ASP A 472 -3.60 22.84 0.01
N ALA A 473 -4.48 22.42 -0.91
CA ALA A 473 -5.40 23.30 -1.62
C ALA A 473 -6.34 24.03 -0.66
N ILE A 474 -6.95 23.30 0.30
CA ILE A 474 -7.82 23.87 1.33
C ILE A 474 -7.11 24.97 2.14
N ARG A 475 -5.82 24.82 2.37
CA ARG A 475 -4.99 25.77 3.11
C ARG A 475 -4.49 26.95 2.28
N ARG A 476 -4.77 26.96 0.98
CA ARG A 476 -4.19 27.92 0.01
C ARG A 476 -2.66 27.90 0.00
N ARG A 477 -2.05 26.77 0.37
CA ARG A 477 -0.59 26.60 0.51
C ARG A 477 0.10 26.15 -0.78
N LEU A 478 -0.65 25.92 -1.84
CA LEU A 478 -0.13 25.47 -3.13
C LEU A 478 0.73 26.56 -3.83
N TRP A 479 0.39 27.84 -3.64
CA TRP A 479 1.04 28.96 -4.31
C TRP A 479 1.62 30.05 -3.40
N SER A 480 1.40 29.98 -2.07
CA SER A 480 1.87 31.04 -1.18
C SER A 480 3.40 31.03 -1.04
N ARG A 481 4.06 32.06 -1.60
CA ARG A 481 5.40 32.45 -1.19
C ARG A 481 5.34 32.98 0.25
N GLN A 482 6.17 32.38 1.10
CA GLN A 482 6.94 33.03 2.17
C GLN A 482 6.33 33.52 3.49
N ASP A 483 5.06 33.89 3.67
CA ASP A 483 4.76 34.78 4.82
C ASP A 483 4.19 34.18 6.13
N GLU A 484 3.72 32.93 6.17
CA GLU A 484 3.20 32.38 7.45
C GLU A 484 4.25 31.67 8.33
N ASP A 485 5.37 31.21 7.75
CA ASP A 485 6.43 30.52 8.52
C ASP A 485 7.37 31.50 9.24
N SER A 486 7.48 32.76 8.77
CA SER A 486 8.33 33.81 9.36
C SER A 486 7.72 34.42 10.62
N ALA A 487 6.39 34.56 10.69
CA ALA A 487 5.68 35.01 11.89
C ALA A 487 5.71 33.99 13.04
N LEU A 488 6.01 32.71 12.75
CA LEU A 488 6.12 31.63 13.73
C LEU A 488 7.53 31.44 14.30
N LEU A 489 8.55 32.11 13.73
CA LEU A 489 9.93 32.05 14.20
C LEU A 489 10.33 33.27 15.04
N THR A 490 9.58 34.37 14.95
CA THR A 490 9.84 35.58 15.76
C THR A 490 9.29 35.48 17.18
N SER A 491 8.31 34.61 17.46
CA SER A 491 7.80 34.43 18.83
C SER A 491 8.71 33.58 19.73
N ASP A 492 9.56 32.71 19.17
CA ASP A 492 10.52 31.93 19.96
C ASP A 492 11.78 32.75 20.31
N ALA A 493 12.12 33.77 19.50
CA ALA A 493 13.26 34.63 19.77
C ALA A 493 13.01 35.63 20.92
N SER A 494 11.77 36.11 21.10
CA SER A 494 11.43 37.03 22.20
C SER A 494 11.33 36.33 23.56
N THR A 495 11.05 35.03 23.58
CA THR A 495 10.95 34.27 24.84
C THR A 495 12.33 33.91 25.40
N HIS A 496 13.33 33.69 24.53
CA HIS A 496 14.71 33.41 24.97
C HIS A 496 15.56 34.67 25.25
N ALA A 497 15.16 35.85 24.75
CA ALA A 497 15.88 37.10 25.06
C ALA A 497 15.61 37.61 26.49
N HIS A 498 14.48 37.24 27.11
CA HIS A 498 14.12 37.71 28.46
C HIS A 498 14.68 36.85 29.61
N GLU A 499 15.09 35.60 29.35
CA GLU A 499 15.73 34.75 30.38
C GLU A 499 17.24 34.96 30.52
N GLY A 500 17.91 35.53 29.51
CA GLY A 500 19.36 35.76 29.53
C GLY A 500 19.83 37.02 30.27
N ALA A 501 18.92 37.86 30.77
CA ALA A 501 19.25 39.18 31.34
C ALA A 501 19.07 39.29 32.87
N LYS A 502 18.80 38.18 33.59
CA LYS A 502 18.52 38.21 35.05
C LYS A 502 19.51 37.49 35.95
N VAL A 503 20.70 37.13 35.45
CA VAL A 503 21.79 36.64 36.30
C VAL A 503 23.04 37.46 35.99
N VAL A 504 23.20 38.57 36.71
CA VAL A 504 24.43 39.26 37.14
C VAL A 504 23.96 40.53 37.84
N MET A 505 23.74 40.41 39.16
CA MET A 505 24.01 41.41 40.19
C MET A 505 24.01 40.70 41.54
#